data_AF-A0A7S3YZM0-F1
#
_entry.id   AF-A0A7S3YZM0-F1
#
_cell.length_a   1.000
_cell.length_b   1.000
_cell.length_c   1.000
_cell.angle_alpha   90.00
_cell.angle_beta   90.00
_cell.angle_gamma   90.00
#
_symmetry.space_group_name_H-M   'P 1'
#
loop_
_entity.id
_entity.type
_entity.pdbx_description
1 polymer ?
#
loop_
_entity_poly.entity_id
_entity_poly.type
_entity_poly.pdbx_seq_one_letter_code
_entity_poly.pdbx_strand_id
1 'polypeptide(L)'
;RVLFTSRLNTLEAQVVLESVKKLLKSSNRIDPGEIGVISPYAAQIALLKRIFKADPEIQRLEREADATVEVKTVDGYQGREKDYIIMTTVVANDYGKVGFLNDWRRVNVALTRAKLGVIVVGHPDTLSYDPHWNNWIGHQSRKEASIDVNTVFGKDFVEIAAEREIQYRDLELGEGLSERDVARPRDLFIQTQDGDQDDQGGLDAQADAWREKGVSVETKAKMAREEALLEAEHAQSEQRLAA
;
A
#
# COMPACT_ATOMS: atom_id res chain seq x y z
N ARG A 1 10.02 30.06 8.03
CA ARG A 1 10.09 28.79 8.79
C ARG A 1 8.85 28.00 8.41
N VAL A 2 8.94 27.06 7.46
CA VAL A 2 7.79 26.23 7.07
C VAL A 2 7.62 25.22 8.19
N LEU A 3 6.59 25.38 9.01
CA LEU A 3 6.15 24.34 9.93
C LEU A 3 5.61 23.21 9.04
N PHE A 4 6.30 22.08 8.99
CA PHE A 4 5.76 20.89 8.33
C PHE A 4 4.54 20.43 9.13
N THR A 5 3.35 20.78 8.67
CA THR A 5 2.10 20.19 9.16
C THR A 5 2.13 18.71 8.81
N SER A 6 1.97 17.82 9.79
CA SER A 6 1.98 16.38 9.54
C SER A 6 0.73 15.99 8.77
N ARG A 7 0.90 15.18 7.73
CA ARG A 7 -0.19 14.74 6.84
C ARG A 7 -0.77 13.41 7.30
N LEU A 8 -2.04 13.18 6.99
CA LEU A 8 -2.71 11.90 7.14
C LEU A 8 -3.63 11.67 5.94
N ASN A 9 -3.94 10.40 5.69
CA ASN A 9 -4.87 9.97 4.67
C ASN A 9 -5.73 8.86 5.27
N THR A 10 -6.98 9.20 5.55
CA THR A 10 -8.02 8.37 6.15
C THR A 10 -8.35 7.16 5.30
N LEU A 11 -8.43 7.32 3.97
CA LEU A 11 -8.69 6.22 3.03
C LEU A 11 -7.54 5.23 3.02
N GLU A 12 -6.29 5.69 2.91
CA GLU A 12 -5.13 4.82 3.05
C GLU A 12 -5.12 4.10 4.41
N ALA A 13 -5.49 4.79 5.50
CA ALA A 13 -5.56 4.19 6.83
C ALA A 13 -6.61 3.06 6.91
N GLN A 14 -7.76 3.23 6.24
CA GLN A 14 -8.78 2.18 6.16
C GLN A 14 -8.31 0.98 5.33
N VAL A 15 -7.61 1.23 4.21
CA VAL A 15 -7.04 0.13 3.41
C VAL A 15 -6.00 -0.63 4.22
N VAL A 16 -5.14 0.08 4.96
CA VAL A 16 -4.15 -0.54 5.84
C VAL A 16 -4.83 -1.42 6.90
N LEU A 17 -5.90 -0.93 7.56
CA LEU A 17 -6.66 -1.73 8.52
C LEU A 17 -7.20 -3.02 7.90
N GLU A 18 -7.86 -2.92 6.76
CA GLU A 18 -8.47 -4.09 6.12
C GLU A 18 -7.42 -5.05 5.55
N SER A 19 -6.27 -4.53 5.10
CA SER A 19 -5.11 -5.34 4.70
C SER A 19 -4.57 -6.14 5.89
N VAL A 20 -4.39 -5.50 7.05
CA VAL A 20 -3.98 -6.19 8.29
C VAL A 20 -4.99 -7.29 8.65
N LYS A 21 -6.28 -6.99 8.67
CA LYS A 21 -7.32 -7.99 8.98
C LYS A 21 -7.26 -9.19 8.05
N LYS A 22 -7.02 -8.97 6.75
CA LYS A 22 -6.88 -10.07 5.78
C LYS A 22 -5.65 -10.92 6.04
N LEU A 23 -4.50 -10.32 6.36
CA LEU A 23 -3.29 -11.07 6.70
C LEU A 23 -3.51 -11.95 7.92
N LEU A 24 -4.10 -11.38 9.00
CA LEU A 24 -4.38 -12.11 10.23
C LEU A 24 -5.40 -13.25 10.05
N LYS A 25 -6.32 -13.12 9.08
CA LYS A 25 -7.33 -14.14 8.74
C LYS A 25 -6.89 -15.10 7.63
N SER A 26 -5.69 -14.93 7.09
CA SER A 26 -5.19 -15.82 6.04
C SER A 26 -5.15 -17.27 6.53
N SER A 27 -5.17 -18.22 5.59
CA SER A 27 -5.09 -19.66 5.89
C SER A 27 -3.86 -20.01 6.72
N ASN A 28 -2.78 -19.24 6.57
CA ASN A 28 -1.51 -19.43 7.24
C ASN A 28 -1.48 -18.81 8.66
N ARG A 29 -2.56 -18.13 9.09
CA ARG A 29 -2.71 -17.50 10.41
C ARG A 29 -1.48 -16.70 10.84
N ILE A 30 -1.17 -15.67 10.07
CA ILE A 30 -0.08 -14.74 10.36
C ILE A 30 -0.30 -14.10 11.73
N ASP A 31 0.73 -14.12 12.58
CA ASP A 31 0.67 -13.56 13.92
C ASP A 31 0.70 -12.01 13.86
N PRO A 32 -0.09 -11.28 14.68
CA PRO A 32 0.00 -9.83 14.75
C PRO A 32 1.42 -9.30 14.96
N GLY A 33 2.23 -10.00 15.74
CA GLY A 33 3.64 -9.70 15.99
C GLY A 33 4.54 -9.87 14.77
N GLU A 34 4.10 -10.54 13.71
CA GLU A 34 4.83 -10.69 12.44
C GLU A 34 4.53 -9.55 11.45
N ILE A 35 3.60 -8.65 11.79
CA ILE A 35 3.16 -7.55 10.93
C ILE A 35 3.70 -6.21 11.43
N GLY A 36 4.29 -5.45 10.51
CA GLY A 36 4.68 -4.06 10.72
C GLY A 36 3.93 -3.12 9.78
N VAL A 37 3.52 -1.96 10.29
CA VAL A 37 2.93 -0.87 9.50
C VAL A 37 3.84 0.36 9.59
N ILE A 38 4.25 0.86 8.43
CA ILE A 38 5.18 1.98 8.28
C ILE A 38 4.51 3.15 7.58
N SER A 39 4.72 4.36 8.08
CA SER A 39 4.35 5.61 7.39
C SER A 39 5.44 6.68 7.54
N PRO A 40 5.68 7.54 6.54
CA PRO A 40 6.58 8.67 6.69
C PRO A 40 6.01 9.79 7.60
N TYR A 41 4.70 9.80 7.88
CA TYR A 41 4.05 10.89 8.62
C TYR A 41 3.55 10.46 10.00
N ALA A 42 3.96 11.20 11.04
CA ALA A 42 3.61 10.90 12.43
C ALA A 42 2.09 10.97 12.70
N ALA A 43 1.36 11.83 12.00
CA ALA A 43 -0.09 11.92 12.10
C ALA A 43 -0.80 10.67 11.57
N GLN A 44 -0.32 10.10 10.46
CA GLN A 44 -0.82 8.82 9.96
C GLN A 44 -0.57 7.70 10.97
N ILE A 45 0.60 7.68 11.62
CA ILE A 45 0.90 6.73 12.71
C ILE A 45 -0.08 6.89 13.88
N ALA A 46 -0.37 8.11 14.30
CA ALA A 46 -1.31 8.38 15.38
C ALA A 46 -2.73 7.91 15.02
N LEU A 47 -3.18 8.19 13.79
CA LEU A 47 -4.47 7.75 13.27
C LEU A 47 -4.57 6.22 13.24
N LEU A 48 -3.59 5.54 12.64
CA LEU A 48 -3.57 4.08 12.53
C LEU A 48 -3.60 3.39 13.89
N LYS A 49 -2.78 3.85 14.85
CA LYS A 49 -2.79 3.33 16.23
C LYS A 49 -4.16 3.47 16.89
N ARG A 50 -4.84 4.60 16.66
CA ARG A 50 -6.17 4.82 17.21
C ARG A 50 -7.21 3.90 16.58
N ILE A 51 -7.18 3.75 15.25
CA ILE A 51 -8.09 2.85 14.52
C ILE A 51 -7.88 1.41 14.98
N PHE A 52 -6.64 0.92 15.09
CA PHE A 52 -6.35 -0.45 15.52
C PHE A 52 -6.80 -0.72 16.96
N LYS A 53 -6.63 0.28 17.84
CA LYS A 53 -7.12 0.20 19.22
C LYS A 53 -8.64 0.18 19.32
N ALA A 54 -9.33 0.88 18.42
CA ALA A 54 -10.79 0.98 18.39
C ALA A 54 -11.46 -0.21 17.68
N ASP A 55 -10.73 -0.93 16.82
CA ASP A 55 -11.28 -2.03 16.03
C ASP A 55 -11.41 -3.31 16.88
N PRO A 56 -12.64 -3.81 17.13
CA PRO A 56 -12.86 -4.96 18.02
C PRO A 56 -12.24 -6.26 17.50
N GLU A 57 -12.07 -6.40 16.19
CA GLU A 57 -11.54 -7.60 15.57
C GLU A 57 -10.03 -7.66 15.70
N ILE A 58 -9.32 -6.55 15.44
CA ILE A 58 -7.89 -6.43 15.74
C ILE A 58 -7.64 -6.70 17.22
N GLN A 59 -8.39 -6.05 18.11
CA GLN A 59 -8.25 -6.25 19.56
C GLN A 59 -8.49 -7.70 20.00
N ARG A 60 -9.34 -8.43 19.30
CA ARG A 60 -9.56 -9.86 19.57
C ARG A 60 -8.36 -10.69 19.09
N LEU A 61 -7.91 -10.49 17.86
CA LEU A 61 -6.80 -11.25 17.27
C LEU A 61 -5.48 -11.01 18.00
N GLU A 62 -5.19 -9.76 18.39
CA GLU A 62 -4.01 -9.41 19.20
C GLU A 62 -4.03 -10.09 20.58
N ARG A 63 -5.20 -10.16 21.23
CA ARG A 63 -5.35 -10.86 22.52
C ARG A 63 -5.23 -12.37 22.40
N GLU A 64 -5.76 -12.96 21.32
CA GLU A 64 -5.66 -14.41 21.08
C GLU A 64 -4.21 -14.84 20.83
N ALA A 65 -3.41 -13.98 20.19
CA ALA A 65 -2.00 -14.25 19.88
C ALA A 65 -1.00 -13.81 20.96
N ASP A 66 -1.43 -13.02 21.96
CA ASP A 66 -0.54 -12.32 22.90
C ASP A 66 0.56 -11.49 22.19
N ALA A 67 0.17 -10.84 21.08
CA ALA A 67 1.04 -10.06 20.22
C ALA A 67 0.29 -8.89 19.59
N THR A 68 1.00 -7.85 19.16
CA THR A 68 0.39 -6.64 18.59
C THR A 68 1.05 -6.22 17.28
N VAL A 69 0.26 -5.62 16.39
CA VAL A 69 0.75 -5.09 15.13
C VAL A 69 1.59 -3.84 15.39
N GLU A 70 2.82 -3.81 14.90
CA GLU A 70 3.73 -2.71 15.15
C GLU A 70 3.52 -1.55 14.18
N VAL A 71 3.06 -0.39 14.66
CA VAL A 71 2.84 0.82 13.85
C VAL A 71 3.87 1.90 14.18
N LYS A 72 4.75 2.26 13.22
CA LYS A 72 5.85 3.21 13.43
C LYS A 72 6.23 4.02 12.19
N THR A 73 6.94 5.13 12.40
CA THR A 73 7.52 5.89 11.29
C THR A 73 8.70 5.15 10.65
N VAL A 74 9.08 5.55 9.43
CA VAL A 74 10.28 5.01 8.73
C VAL A 74 11.52 5.06 9.63
N ASP A 75 11.81 6.23 10.21
CA ASP A 75 12.97 6.42 11.10
C ASP A 75 12.83 5.62 12.41
N GLY A 76 11.60 5.38 12.88
CA GLY A 76 11.32 4.57 14.07
C GLY A 76 11.45 3.06 13.87
N TYR A 77 11.61 2.61 12.62
CA TYR A 77 11.73 1.19 12.23
C TYR A 77 13.18 0.74 11.99
N GLN A 78 14.17 1.62 12.17
CA GLN A 78 15.57 1.29 11.89
C GLN A 78 16.05 0.12 12.77
N GLY A 79 16.62 -0.92 12.14
CA GLY A 79 17.14 -2.10 12.82
C GLY A 79 16.07 -3.09 13.32
N ARG A 80 14.81 -2.94 12.88
CA ARG A 80 13.70 -3.85 13.20
C ARG A 80 13.18 -4.46 11.92
N GLU A 81 12.81 -5.72 11.95
CA GLU A 81 12.27 -6.45 10.79
C GLU A 81 11.02 -7.20 11.21
N LYS A 82 10.13 -7.40 10.24
CA LYS A 82 8.88 -8.14 10.36
C LYS A 82 8.74 -9.02 9.14
N ASP A 83 7.94 -10.06 9.25
CA ASP A 83 7.74 -10.95 8.12
C ASP A 83 6.92 -10.22 7.05
N TYR A 84 5.93 -9.45 7.48
CA TYR A 84 5.09 -8.64 6.62
C TYR A 84 5.20 -7.15 6.96
N ILE A 85 5.44 -6.31 5.96
CA ILE A 85 5.44 -4.85 6.11
C ILE A 85 4.34 -4.24 5.24
N ILE A 86 3.50 -3.40 5.84
CA ILE A 86 2.55 -2.55 5.12
C ILE A 86 3.05 -1.11 5.19
N MET A 87 3.36 -0.48 4.06
CA MET A 87 3.79 0.92 3.97
C MET A 87 2.67 1.79 3.41
N THR A 88 2.24 2.85 4.11
CA THR A 88 1.31 3.87 3.59
C THR A 88 2.06 5.15 3.25
N THR A 89 1.83 5.67 2.04
CA THR A 89 2.56 6.82 1.47
C THR A 89 1.94 8.17 1.82
N VAL A 90 0.63 8.21 2.10
CA VAL A 90 -0.17 9.36 2.55
C VAL A 90 -0.36 10.47 1.50
N VAL A 91 0.57 10.66 0.58
CA VAL A 91 0.56 11.77 -0.38
C VAL A 91 -0.24 11.44 -1.63
N ALA A 92 -1.17 12.34 -1.98
CA ALA A 92 -2.02 12.16 -3.15
C ALA A 92 -2.50 13.49 -3.76
N ASN A 93 -1.71 14.05 -4.67
CA ASN A 93 -1.95 15.37 -5.25
C ASN A 93 -1.64 15.43 -6.75
N ASP A 94 -2.39 16.27 -7.45
CA ASP A 94 -2.25 16.52 -8.89
C ASP A 94 -0.93 17.22 -9.27
N TYR A 95 -0.15 17.68 -8.29
CA TYR A 95 1.11 18.40 -8.52
C TYR A 95 2.34 17.48 -8.49
N GLY A 96 2.18 16.18 -8.28
CA GLY A 96 3.29 15.22 -8.24
C GLY A 96 4.25 15.42 -7.06
N LYS A 97 3.82 16.12 -6.00
CA LYS A 97 4.69 16.41 -4.84
C LYS A 97 4.70 15.22 -3.89
N VAL A 98 5.77 14.43 -3.94
CA VAL A 98 5.96 13.25 -3.09
C VAL A 98 6.50 13.55 -1.68
N GLY A 99 6.99 14.78 -1.45
CA GLY A 99 7.42 15.23 -0.12
C GLY A 99 8.54 14.37 0.47
N PHE A 100 8.32 13.81 1.66
CA PHE A 100 9.30 12.97 2.39
C PHE A 100 9.71 11.71 1.60
N LEU A 101 8.86 11.25 0.68
CA LEU A 101 9.12 10.08 -0.14
C LEU A 101 10.15 10.30 -1.25
N ASN A 102 10.63 11.54 -1.44
CA ASN A 102 11.73 11.82 -2.37
C ASN A 102 13.09 11.30 -1.88
N ASP A 103 13.23 11.01 -0.58
CA ASP A 103 14.42 10.40 -0.02
C ASP A 103 14.34 8.88 -0.20
N TRP A 104 14.74 8.42 -1.38
CA TRP A 104 14.73 7.00 -1.74
C TRP A 104 15.53 6.13 -0.77
N ARG A 105 16.53 6.67 -0.06
CA ARG A 105 17.29 5.91 0.94
C ARG A 105 16.38 5.51 2.11
N ARG A 106 15.53 6.42 2.57
CA ARG A 106 14.55 6.16 3.64
C ARG A 106 13.47 5.19 3.17
N VAL A 107 12.99 5.34 1.93
CA VAL A 107 12.03 4.42 1.32
C VAL A 107 12.62 3.01 1.23
N ASN A 108 13.86 2.86 0.77
CA ASN A 108 14.54 1.56 0.72
C ASN A 108 14.68 0.92 2.09
N VAL A 109 14.96 1.70 3.14
CA VAL A 109 14.96 1.16 4.50
C VAL A 109 13.61 0.56 4.82
N ALA A 110 12.51 1.30 4.60
CA ALA A 110 11.14 0.83 4.86
C ALA A 110 10.78 -0.43 4.05
N LEU A 111 11.07 -0.45 2.75
CA LEU A 111 10.76 -1.57 1.86
C LEU A 111 11.57 -2.83 2.19
N THR A 112 12.80 -2.67 2.68
CA THR A 112 13.68 -3.81 3.07
C THR A 112 13.47 -4.29 4.50
N ARG A 113 12.46 -3.78 5.23
CA ARG A 113 12.15 -4.27 6.59
C ARG A 113 11.33 -5.56 6.60
N ALA A 114 10.76 -5.94 5.46
CA ALA A 114 9.97 -7.16 5.30
C ALA A 114 10.88 -8.34 4.97
N LYS A 115 10.65 -9.46 5.66
CA LYS A 115 11.35 -10.73 5.38
C LYS A 115 10.60 -11.59 4.37
N LEU A 116 9.27 -11.62 4.44
CA LEU A 116 8.42 -12.45 3.58
C LEU A 116 7.65 -11.60 2.56
N GLY A 117 7.19 -10.42 2.96
CA GLY A 117 6.93 -9.41 1.94
C GLY A 117 6.27 -8.11 2.36
N VAL A 118 6.16 -7.24 1.36
CA VAL A 118 5.69 -5.87 1.47
C VAL A 118 4.26 -5.73 0.95
N ILE A 119 3.52 -4.75 1.44
CA ILE A 119 2.33 -4.17 0.83
C ILE A 119 2.53 -2.67 0.87
N VAL A 120 2.65 -1.99 -0.27
CA VAL A 120 2.64 -0.52 -0.30
C VAL A 120 1.28 -0.03 -0.70
N VAL A 121 0.75 0.92 0.06
CA VAL A 121 -0.53 1.59 -0.08
C VAL A 121 -0.23 3.05 -0.44
N GLY A 122 -0.57 3.48 -1.66
CA GLY A 122 -0.30 4.86 -2.09
C GLY A 122 -0.84 5.24 -3.46
N HIS A 123 -0.80 6.54 -3.77
CA HIS A 123 -1.33 7.14 -5.00
C HIS A 123 -0.39 7.03 -6.20
N PRO A 124 -0.58 6.08 -7.14
CA PRO A 124 0.34 5.82 -8.23
C PRO A 124 0.56 7.06 -9.10
N ASP A 125 -0.49 7.84 -9.40
CA ASP A 125 -0.32 9.05 -10.22
C ASP A 125 0.47 10.15 -9.53
N THR A 126 0.51 10.20 -8.20
CA THR A 126 1.34 11.18 -7.47
C THR A 126 2.77 10.68 -7.40
N LEU A 127 2.94 9.39 -7.11
CA LEU A 127 4.23 8.75 -6.94
C LEU A 127 4.99 8.64 -8.26
N SER A 128 4.32 8.44 -9.39
CA SER A 128 4.93 8.31 -10.72
C SER A 128 5.64 9.57 -11.22
N TYR A 129 5.42 10.74 -10.59
CA TYR A 129 6.21 11.94 -10.87
C TYR A 129 7.64 11.84 -10.33
N ASP A 130 7.89 11.01 -9.32
CA ASP A 130 9.24 10.73 -8.84
C ASP A 130 9.86 9.58 -9.65
N PRO A 131 11.07 9.74 -10.23
CA PRO A 131 11.67 8.72 -11.08
C PRO A 131 11.89 7.37 -10.40
N HIS A 132 12.20 7.34 -9.10
CA HIS A 132 12.43 6.09 -8.38
C HIS A 132 11.13 5.33 -8.17
N TRP A 133 10.09 6.05 -7.74
CA TRP A 133 8.75 5.48 -7.62
C TRP A 133 8.17 5.03 -8.95
N ASN A 134 8.33 5.82 -10.02
CA ASN A 134 7.87 5.43 -11.35
C ASN A 134 8.53 4.14 -11.84
N ASN A 135 9.84 4.02 -11.66
CA ASN A 135 10.58 2.81 -12.01
C ASN A 135 10.12 1.60 -11.18
N TRP A 136 9.89 1.81 -9.88
CA TRP A 136 9.45 0.77 -8.98
C TRP A 136 8.01 0.33 -9.30
N ILE A 137 7.07 1.25 -9.51
CA ILE A 137 5.69 0.94 -9.95
C ILE A 137 5.74 0.19 -11.28
N GLY A 138 6.51 0.68 -12.26
CA GLY A 138 6.65 0.02 -13.56
C GLY A 138 7.23 -1.39 -13.46
N HIS A 139 8.20 -1.63 -12.58
CA HIS A 139 8.74 -2.97 -12.31
C HIS A 139 7.69 -3.94 -11.79
N GLN A 140 6.69 -3.42 -11.10
CA GLN A 140 5.79 -4.21 -10.27
C GLN A 140 4.48 -4.44 -10.99
N SER A 141 4.04 -3.49 -11.81
CA SER A 141 3.05 -3.71 -12.86
C SER A 141 3.47 -4.81 -13.83
N ARG A 142 4.76 -4.90 -14.21
CA ARG A 142 5.27 -6.00 -15.06
C ARG A 142 5.21 -7.38 -14.38
N LYS A 143 5.16 -7.43 -13.05
CA LYS A 143 4.98 -8.65 -12.27
C LYS A 143 3.51 -8.92 -11.91
N GLU A 144 2.59 -8.14 -12.48
CA GLU A 144 1.16 -8.13 -12.11
C GLU A 144 0.93 -7.90 -10.60
N ALA A 145 1.89 -7.30 -9.91
CA ALA A 145 1.90 -7.04 -8.47
C ALA A 145 1.32 -5.66 -8.13
N SER A 146 0.51 -5.08 -9.01
CA SER A 146 -0.26 -3.86 -8.74
C SER A 146 -1.74 -4.21 -8.83
N ILE A 147 -2.45 -4.12 -7.69
CA ILE A 147 -3.84 -4.55 -7.58
C ILE A 147 -4.71 -3.39 -7.08
N ASP A 148 -5.79 -3.10 -7.80
CA ASP A 148 -6.80 -2.10 -7.40
C ASP A 148 -7.47 -2.50 -6.07
N VAL A 149 -7.61 -1.55 -5.16
CA VAL A 149 -8.19 -1.78 -3.84
C VAL A 149 -9.64 -2.28 -3.89
N ASN A 150 -10.47 -1.81 -4.82
CA ASN A 150 -11.83 -2.32 -4.97
C ASN A 150 -11.86 -3.76 -5.49
N THR A 151 -10.87 -4.16 -6.29
CA THR A 151 -10.67 -5.57 -6.66
C THR A 151 -10.37 -6.42 -5.41
N VAL A 152 -9.60 -5.90 -4.47
CA VAL A 152 -9.21 -6.62 -3.25
C VAL A 152 -10.37 -6.65 -2.25
N PHE A 153 -10.97 -5.51 -1.91
CA PHE A 153 -11.89 -5.35 -0.78
C PHE A 153 -13.38 -5.26 -1.15
N GLY A 154 -13.72 -5.26 -2.44
CA GLY A 154 -15.08 -5.19 -2.96
C GLY A 154 -15.31 -3.96 -3.82
N LYS A 155 -16.19 -4.08 -4.82
CA LYS A 155 -16.35 -3.14 -5.94
C LYS A 155 -16.53 -1.67 -5.53
N ASP A 156 -17.18 -1.42 -4.41
CA ASP A 156 -17.51 -0.08 -3.91
C ASP A 156 -16.79 0.23 -2.58
N PHE A 157 -15.72 -0.51 -2.26
CA PHE A 157 -15.06 -0.42 -0.96
C PHE A 157 -14.62 1.00 -0.67
N VAL A 158 -13.97 1.68 -1.62
CA VAL A 158 -13.44 3.00 -1.30
C VAL A 158 -14.52 4.08 -1.31
N GLU A 159 -15.56 3.96 -2.13
CA GLU A 159 -16.74 4.82 -2.03
C GLU A 159 -17.38 4.69 -0.64
N ILE A 160 -17.56 3.47 -0.14
CA ILE A 160 -18.07 3.21 1.21
C ILE A 160 -17.11 3.73 2.30
N ALA A 161 -15.80 3.56 2.10
CA ALA A 161 -14.76 4.04 3.02
C ALA A 161 -14.77 5.57 3.14
N ALA A 162 -14.96 6.27 2.02
CA ALA A 162 -15.08 7.72 1.95
C ALA A 162 -16.37 8.21 2.60
N GLU A 163 -17.49 7.49 2.46
CA GLU A 163 -18.73 7.84 3.16
C GLU A 163 -18.64 7.64 4.68
N ARG A 164 -17.89 6.63 5.13
CA ARG A 164 -17.59 6.37 6.56
C ARG A 164 -16.59 7.36 7.16
N GLU A 165 -15.89 8.13 6.33
CA GLU A 165 -14.96 9.19 6.75
C GLU A 165 -15.62 10.22 7.68
N ILE A 166 -16.95 10.35 7.58
CA ILE A 166 -17.79 11.18 8.46
C ILE A 166 -17.66 10.78 9.95
N GLN A 167 -17.30 9.54 10.28
CA GLN A 167 -17.15 9.08 11.67
C GLN A 167 -15.80 9.44 12.32
N TYR A 168 -14.79 9.84 11.53
CA TYR A 168 -13.47 10.27 12.02
C TYR A 168 -13.35 11.78 12.23
N ARG A 169 -14.38 12.54 11.86
CA ARG A 169 -14.46 14.00 12.04
C ARG A 169 -14.57 14.44 13.50
N ASP A 170 -15.22 13.63 14.34
CA ASP A 170 -15.42 13.91 15.78
C ASP A 170 -14.18 13.63 16.64
N LEU A 171 -13.12 13.20 15.98
CA LEU A 171 -12.00 12.55 16.60
C LEU A 171 -10.83 13.55 16.61
N GLU A 172 -11.01 14.63 17.39
CA GLU A 172 -10.11 15.80 17.55
C GLU A 172 -8.75 15.62 16.87
N LEU A 173 -8.67 16.02 15.60
CA LEU A 173 -7.40 16.11 14.90
C LEU A 173 -6.61 17.22 15.59
N GLY A 174 -5.58 16.85 16.37
CA GLY A 174 -4.75 17.81 17.09
C GLY A 174 -4.25 18.95 16.21
N GLU A 175 -3.95 20.11 16.81
CA GLU A 175 -3.55 21.30 16.07
C GLU A 175 -2.39 21.02 15.09
N GLY A 176 -2.56 21.40 13.82
CA GLY A 176 -1.52 21.28 12.78
C GLY A 176 -1.60 20.04 11.88
N LEU A 177 -2.68 19.27 11.94
CA LEU A 177 -3.00 18.20 10.98
C LEU A 177 -3.85 18.75 9.83
N SER A 178 -3.54 18.41 8.58
CA SER A 178 -4.32 18.85 7.41
C SER A 178 -4.66 17.69 6.48
N GLU A 179 -5.96 17.51 6.18
CA GLU A 179 -6.53 16.58 5.18
C GLU A 179 -6.26 17.01 3.72
N ARG A 180 -5.29 17.90 3.48
CA ARG A 180 -5.02 18.34 2.10
C ARG A 180 -4.42 17.17 1.35
N ASP A 181 -4.99 16.90 0.16
CA ASP A 181 -4.57 15.88 -0.80
C ASP A 181 -5.13 14.48 -0.48
N VAL A 182 -6.47 14.33 -0.53
CA VAL A 182 -7.18 13.04 -0.38
C VAL A 182 -7.05 12.22 -1.68
N ALA A 183 -6.37 11.07 -1.59
CA ALA A 183 -6.27 10.10 -2.67
C ALA A 183 -7.63 9.61 -3.13
N ARG A 184 -7.85 9.41 -4.44
CA ARG A 184 -9.10 8.78 -4.86
C ARG A 184 -9.01 7.25 -4.74
N PRO A 185 -10.15 6.59 -4.49
CA PRO A 185 -10.36 5.15 -4.59
C PRO A 185 -9.46 4.28 -5.47
N ARG A 186 -9.31 4.67 -6.73
CA ARG A 186 -8.73 3.85 -7.81
C ARG A 186 -7.22 3.99 -7.89
N ASP A 187 -6.68 4.88 -7.05
CA ASP A 187 -5.29 5.28 -7.06
C ASP A 187 -4.58 4.57 -5.91
N LEU A 188 -4.90 3.31 -5.63
CA LEU A 188 -4.28 2.61 -4.51
C LEU A 188 -3.94 1.20 -4.94
N PHE A 189 -2.66 0.86 -4.84
CA PHE A 189 -2.15 -0.44 -5.19
C PHE A 189 -1.70 -1.18 -3.93
N ILE A 190 -1.47 -2.49 -4.06
CA ILE A 190 -0.76 -3.34 -3.11
C ILE A 190 0.35 -4.01 -3.89
N GLN A 191 1.58 -3.94 -3.38
CA GLN A 191 2.71 -4.57 -4.02
C GLN A 191 3.51 -5.48 -3.08
N THR A 192 3.62 -6.74 -3.47
CA THR A 192 4.35 -7.82 -2.78
C THR A 192 5.79 -7.94 -3.26
N GLN A 193 6.70 -8.30 -2.35
CA GLN A 193 8.09 -8.62 -2.65
C GLN A 193 8.47 -9.83 -1.81
N ASP A 194 8.86 -10.94 -2.43
CA ASP A 194 9.41 -12.09 -1.71
C ASP A 194 10.76 -11.74 -1.08
N GLY A 195 11.00 -12.29 0.12
CA GLY A 195 12.37 -12.48 0.63
C GLY A 195 13.14 -13.53 -0.18
N ASP A 196 14.41 -13.73 0.16
CA ASP A 196 15.29 -14.68 -0.53
C ASP A 196 14.68 -16.11 -0.60
N GLN A 197 14.14 -16.42 -1.79
CA GLN A 197 13.88 -17.67 -2.53
C GLN A 197 13.49 -19.02 -1.90
N ASP A 198 13.37 -19.22 -0.59
CA ASP A 198 13.13 -20.59 -0.07
C ASP A 198 11.71 -20.88 0.50
N ASP A 199 10.80 -19.91 0.60
CA ASP A 199 9.43 -20.12 1.12
C ASP A 199 8.33 -19.71 0.12
N GLN A 200 8.03 -20.60 -0.84
CA GLN A 200 6.93 -20.46 -1.80
C GLN A 200 5.56 -20.76 -1.17
N GLY A 201 4.89 -19.78 -0.54
CA GLY A 201 3.48 -20.03 -0.19
C GLY A 201 2.65 -18.97 0.54
N GLY A 202 3.17 -17.79 0.87
CA GLY A 202 2.42 -16.82 1.69
C GLY A 202 1.65 -15.77 0.89
N LEU A 203 2.38 -14.80 0.34
CA LEU A 203 1.81 -13.61 -0.26
C LEU A 203 1.42 -13.79 -1.71
N ASP A 204 2.17 -14.54 -2.51
CA ASP A 204 1.83 -14.75 -3.93
C ASP A 204 0.56 -15.59 -4.09
N ALA A 205 0.40 -16.66 -3.31
CA ALA A 205 -0.86 -17.41 -3.28
C ALA A 205 -2.05 -16.55 -2.82
N GLN A 206 -1.82 -15.61 -1.89
CA GLN A 206 -2.85 -14.68 -1.42
C GLN A 206 -3.13 -13.57 -2.45
N ALA A 207 -2.11 -13.04 -3.13
CA ALA A 207 -2.20 -12.07 -4.21
C ALA A 207 -2.87 -12.69 -5.44
N ASP A 208 -2.53 -13.93 -5.79
CA ASP A 208 -3.18 -14.74 -6.83
C ASP A 208 -4.63 -15.03 -6.46
N ALA A 209 -4.92 -15.39 -5.20
CA ALA A 209 -6.30 -15.52 -4.73
C ALA A 209 -7.07 -14.19 -4.77
N TRP A 210 -6.40 -13.05 -4.56
CA TRP A 210 -7.00 -11.71 -4.72
C TRP A 210 -7.23 -11.37 -6.21
N ARG A 211 -6.30 -11.75 -7.09
CA ARG A 211 -6.39 -11.58 -8.55
C ARG A 211 -7.52 -12.44 -9.15
N GLU A 212 -7.57 -13.74 -8.82
CA GLU A 212 -8.59 -14.67 -9.34
C GLU A 212 -10.01 -14.26 -8.96
N LYS A 213 -10.19 -13.66 -7.77
CA LYS A 213 -11.51 -13.22 -7.30
C LYS A 213 -11.92 -11.82 -7.76
N GLY A 214 -10.97 -10.98 -8.19
CA GLY A 214 -11.23 -9.54 -8.36
C GLY A 214 -10.92 -8.93 -9.73
N VAL A 215 -10.32 -9.66 -10.68
CA VAL A 215 -10.09 -9.10 -12.02
C VAL A 215 -11.36 -9.18 -12.85
N SER A 216 -12.01 -8.04 -13.08
CA SER A 216 -13.12 -7.94 -14.02
C SER A 216 -12.63 -8.25 -15.45
N VAL A 217 -13.51 -8.80 -16.28
CA VAL A 217 -13.24 -9.12 -17.69
C VAL A 217 -12.69 -7.89 -18.45
N GLU A 218 -13.09 -6.68 -18.06
CA GLU A 218 -12.65 -5.41 -18.64
C GLU A 218 -11.18 -5.10 -18.33
N THR A 219 -10.70 -5.41 -17.12
CA THR A 219 -9.29 -5.19 -16.74
C THR A 219 -8.38 -6.18 -17.49
N LYS A 220 -8.80 -7.44 -17.66
CA LYS A 220 -8.07 -8.41 -18.51
C LYS A 220 -7.99 -7.92 -19.96
N ALA A 221 -9.09 -7.36 -20.48
CA ALA A 221 -9.13 -6.83 -21.85
C ALA A 221 -8.26 -5.57 -22.04
N LYS A 222 -8.13 -4.74 -20.99
CA LYS A 222 -7.27 -3.55 -21.04
C LYS A 222 -5.79 -3.91 -20.99
N MET A 223 -5.40 -4.84 -20.11
CA MET A 223 -4.02 -5.32 -20.01
C MET A 223 -3.56 -6.01 -21.29
N ALA A 224 -4.40 -6.87 -21.88
CA ALA A 224 -4.11 -7.52 -23.17
C ALA A 224 -3.96 -6.51 -24.33
N ARG A 225 -4.64 -5.36 -24.28
CA ARG A 225 -4.51 -4.29 -25.27
C ARG A 225 -3.19 -3.52 -25.13
N GLU A 226 -2.77 -3.23 -23.90
CA GLU A 226 -1.50 -2.55 -23.65
C GLU A 226 -0.30 -3.43 -23.99
N GLU A 227 -0.38 -4.73 -23.69
CA GLU A 227 0.65 -5.71 -24.05
C GLU A 227 0.81 -5.84 -25.57
N ALA A 228 -0.30 -5.95 -26.31
CA ALA A 228 -0.27 -5.97 -27.77
C ALA A 228 0.29 -4.67 -28.38
N LEU A 229 0.11 -3.53 -27.71
CA LEU A 229 0.66 -2.25 -28.16
C LEU A 229 2.19 -2.22 -27.98
N LEU A 230 2.67 -2.70 -26.84
CA LEU A 230 4.11 -2.79 -26.53
C LEU A 230 4.83 -3.76 -27.47
N GLU A 231 4.22 -4.90 -27.79
CA GLU A 231 4.76 -5.84 -28.79
C GLU A 231 4.84 -5.21 -30.18
N ALA A 232 3.82 -4.43 -30.58
CA ALA A 232 3.81 -3.73 -31.85
C ALA A 232 4.89 -2.64 -31.94
N GLU A 233 5.09 -1.88 -30.85
CA GLU A 233 6.16 -0.87 -30.76
C GLU A 233 7.56 -1.52 -30.78
N HIS A 234 7.73 -2.64 -30.10
CA HIS A 234 8.98 -3.40 -30.10
C HIS A 234 9.30 -3.93 -31.50
N ALA A 235 8.30 -4.52 -32.19
CA ALA A 235 8.47 -5.00 -33.56
C ALA A 235 8.80 -3.88 -34.56
N GLN A 236 8.21 -2.69 -34.41
CA GLN A 236 8.54 -1.52 -35.22
C GLN A 236 9.95 -0.98 -34.93
N SER A 237 10.39 -1.03 -33.68
CA SER A 237 11.74 -0.64 -33.28
C SER A 237 12.79 -1.57 -33.90
N GLU A 238 12.56 -2.89 -33.87
CA GLU A 238 13.46 -3.86 -34.49
C GLU A 238 13.52 -3.72 -36.01
N GLN A 239 12.39 -3.46 -36.69
CA GLN A 239 12.38 -3.19 -38.12
C GLN A 239 13.14 -1.91 -38.51
N ARG A 240 13.12 -0.87 -37.65
CA ARG A 240 13.90 0.36 -37.86
C ARG A 240 15.39 0.17 -37.62
N LEU A 241 15.78 -0.75 -36.74
CA LEU A 241 17.18 -1.09 -36.49
C LEU A 241 17.76 -2.01 -37.58
N ALA A 242 16.91 -2.76 -38.28
CA ALA A 242 17.29 -3.65 -39.37
C ALA A 242 17.33 -3.00 -40.76
N ALA A 243 16.88 -1.75 -40.90
CA ALA A 243 16.82 -0.97 -42.14
C ALA A 243 17.89 0.13 -42.18
#